data_AF-K0VGV8-F1
#
_entry.id   AF-K0VGV8-F1
#
_cell.length_a   1.000
_cell.length_b   1.000
_cell.length_c   1.000
_cell.angle_alpha   90.00
_cell.angle_beta   90.00
_cell.angle_gamma   90.00
#
_symmetry.space_group_name_H-M   'P 1'
#
loop_
_entity.id
_entity.type
_entity.pdbx_description
1 polymer ?
#
loop_
_entity_poly.entity_id
_entity_poly.type
_entity_poly.pdbx_seq_one_letter_code
_entity_poly.pdbx_strand_id
1 'polypeptide(L)'
;SSNGWLEIQWYLFAFVVMLGASHALRNNEHVRVDLIYGAVSDKAKIWIDIIGLIFFLLPACIYLTWLCWPFFAISYQQGEISGNAGGLIRWPVKLILVAGFALLSLQGVSELIKRIAALTGTIRIDTTYEKPLQ
;
A
#
# COMPACT_ATOMS: atom_id res chain seq x y z
N SER A 1 -21.92 23.52 1.38
CA SER A 1 -22.80 23.08 0.28
C SER A 1 -22.83 21.55 0.24
N SER A 2 -23.81 20.92 -0.41
CA SER A 2 -23.86 19.45 -0.58
C SER A 2 -22.58 18.88 -1.23
N ASN A 3 -22.00 19.63 -2.16
CA ASN A 3 -20.75 19.24 -2.85
C ASN A 3 -19.55 19.11 -1.90
N GLY A 4 -19.44 19.94 -0.86
CA GLY A 4 -18.37 19.80 0.14
C GLY A 4 -18.46 18.49 0.93
N TRP A 5 -19.67 18.00 1.21
CA TRP A 5 -19.89 16.72 1.88
C TRP A 5 -19.58 15.53 0.98
N LEU A 6 -19.95 15.61 -0.29
CA LEU A 6 -19.50 14.64 -1.28
C LEU A 6 -17.98 14.67 -1.41
N GLU A 7 -17.37 15.85 -1.28
CA GLU A 7 -15.92 15.99 -1.39
C GLU A 7 -15.14 15.42 -0.19
N ILE A 8 -15.65 15.61 1.02
CA ILE A 8 -14.97 15.03 2.18
C ILE A 8 -15.08 13.50 2.17
N GLN A 9 -16.14 12.93 1.59
CA GLN A 9 -16.34 11.49 1.48
C GLN A 9 -15.19 10.80 0.70
N TRP A 10 -14.83 11.29 -0.49
CA TRP A 10 -13.73 10.68 -1.25
C TRP A 10 -12.36 10.93 -0.63
N TYR A 11 -12.18 12.05 0.11
CA TYR A 11 -10.95 12.28 0.88
C TYR A 11 -10.79 11.27 2.01
N LEU A 12 -11.86 11.01 2.76
CA LEU A 12 -11.87 10.01 3.83
C LEU A 12 -11.67 8.60 3.26
N PHE A 13 -12.29 8.29 2.13
CA PHE A 13 -12.06 7.02 1.44
C PHE A 13 -10.59 6.85 1.05
N ALA A 14 -9.99 7.85 0.42
CA ALA A 14 -8.56 7.83 0.06
C ALA A 14 -7.70 7.67 1.32
N PHE A 15 -8.00 8.38 2.40
CA PHE A 15 -7.29 8.24 3.68
C PHE A 15 -7.31 6.80 4.20
N VAL A 16 -8.50 6.22 4.33
CA VAL A 16 -8.68 4.87 4.88
C VAL A 16 -7.99 3.83 4.00
N VAL A 17 -8.15 3.91 2.68
CA VAL A 17 -7.55 2.94 1.75
C VAL A 17 -6.03 3.06 1.72
N MET A 18 -5.50 4.28 1.59
CA MET A 18 -4.05 4.50 1.46
C MET A 18 -3.29 4.10 2.72
N LEU A 19 -3.83 4.40 3.90
CA LEU A 19 -3.22 3.97 5.16
C LEU A 19 -3.51 2.48 5.45
N GLY A 20 -4.73 2.04 5.18
CA GLY A 20 -5.18 0.67 5.38
C GLY A 20 -4.42 -0.35 4.52
N ALA A 21 -3.99 0.03 3.31
CA ALA A 21 -3.20 -0.85 2.43
C ALA A 21 -1.89 -1.29 3.09
N SER A 22 -1.17 -0.37 3.74
CA SER A 22 0.05 -0.70 4.49
C SER A 22 -0.24 -1.59 5.70
N HIS A 23 -1.38 -1.39 6.37
CA HIS A 23 -1.82 -2.22 7.48
C HIS A 23 -2.19 -3.64 7.03
N ALA A 24 -2.93 -3.78 5.94
CA ALA A 24 -3.28 -5.07 5.34
C ALA A 24 -2.03 -5.85 4.92
N LEU A 25 -1.03 -5.17 4.34
CA LEU A 25 0.25 -5.79 4.00
C LEU A 25 0.98 -6.30 5.26
N ARG A 26 0.98 -5.53 6.35
CA ARG A 26 1.56 -5.94 7.64
C ARG A 26 0.88 -7.19 8.21
N ASN A 27 -0.44 -7.28 8.09
CA ASN A 27 -1.21 -8.43 8.57
C ASN A 27 -1.18 -9.63 7.61
N ASN A 28 -0.49 -9.52 6.47
CA ASN A 28 -0.47 -10.54 5.42
C ASN A 28 -1.86 -10.88 4.85
N GLU A 29 -2.79 -9.92 4.92
CA GLU A 29 -4.17 -9.99 4.42
C GLU A 29 -4.28 -9.57 2.94
N HIS A 30 -3.15 -9.29 2.29
CA HIS A 30 -3.15 -9.03 0.86
C HIS A 30 -3.48 -10.33 0.10
N VAL A 31 -4.29 -10.21 -0.95
CA VAL A 31 -4.65 -11.35 -1.81
C VAL A 31 -3.37 -11.88 -2.46
N ARG A 32 -2.93 -13.05 -2.00
CA ARG A 32 -1.83 -13.79 -2.63
C ARG A 32 -2.39 -14.60 -3.80
N VAL A 33 -1.52 -15.04 -4.70
CA VAL A 33 -1.96 -15.88 -5.82
C VAL A 33 -2.25 -17.28 -5.28
N ASP A 34 -3.48 -17.49 -4.79
CA ASP A 34 -3.93 -18.67 -4.04
C ASP A 34 -3.61 -20.00 -4.75
N LEU A 35 -3.63 -20.01 -6.08
CA LEU A 35 -3.33 -21.19 -6.90
C LEU A 35 -1.89 -21.68 -6.74
N ILE A 36 -0.93 -20.76 -6.55
CA ILE A 36 0.49 -21.09 -6.49
C ILE A 36 0.86 -21.56 -5.08
N TYR A 37 0.25 -20.97 -4.05
CA TYR A 37 0.59 -21.24 -2.65
C TYR A 37 0.18 -22.63 -2.16
N GLY A 38 -0.90 -23.22 -2.71
CA GLY A 38 -1.34 -24.57 -2.36
C GLY A 38 -0.44 -25.70 -2.89
N ALA A 39 0.39 -25.42 -3.91
CA ALA A 39 1.15 -26.43 -4.63
C ALA A 39 2.66 -26.43 -4.33
N VAL A 40 3.16 -25.46 -3.54
CA VAL A 40 4.60 -25.24 -3.35
C VAL A 40 5.03 -25.33 -1.89
N SER A 41 6.30 -25.73 -1.67
CA SER A 41 6.90 -25.81 -0.33
C SER A 41 7.01 -24.45 0.36
N ASP A 42 7.10 -24.43 1.70
CA ASP A 42 7.19 -23.17 2.45
C ASP A 42 8.41 -22.31 2.07
N LYS A 43 9.53 -22.94 1.72
CA LYS A 43 10.71 -22.21 1.21
C LYS A 43 10.44 -21.55 -0.15
N ALA A 44 9.70 -22.23 -1.04
CA ALA A 44 9.34 -21.67 -2.33
C ALA A 44 8.35 -20.50 -2.18
N LYS A 45 7.38 -20.58 -1.25
CA LYS A 45 6.48 -19.47 -0.90
C LYS A 45 7.26 -18.21 -0.50
N ILE A 46 8.26 -18.36 0.37
CA ILE A 46 9.09 -17.24 0.82
C ILE A 46 9.87 -16.60 -0.35
N TRP A 47 10.42 -17.41 -1.26
CA TRP A 47 11.09 -16.90 -2.45
C TRP A 47 10.14 -16.15 -3.39
N ILE A 48 8.93 -16.66 -3.60
CA ILE A 48 7.91 -15.99 -4.41
C ILE A 48 7.56 -14.63 -3.81
N ASP A 49 7.35 -14.55 -2.49
CA ASP A 49 7.10 -13.28 -1.80
C ASP A 49 8.25 -12.29 -1.96
N ILE A 50 9.51 -12.74 -1.81
CA ILE A 50 10.69 -11.87 -1.96
C ILE A 50 10.76 -11.30 -3.38
N ILE A 51 10.56 -12.13 -4.39
CA ILE A 51 10.55 -11.70 -5.80
C ILE A 51 9.40 -10.73 -6.05
N GLY A 52 8.20 -11.05 -5.54
CA GLY A 52 7.03 -10.18 -5.58
C GLY A 52 7.30 -8.79 -5.00
N LEU A 53 7.92 -8.74 -3.82
CA LEU A 53 8.26 -7.50 -3.13
C LEU A 53 9.32 -6.69 -3.89
N ILE A 54 10.39 -7.33 -4.36
CA ILE A 54 11.53 -6.65 -5.00
C ILE A 54 11.19 -6.15 -6.40
N PHE A 55 10.49 -6.94 -7.22
CA PHE A 55 10.30 -6.62 -8.63
C PHE A 55 8.96 -5.94 -8.94
N PHE A 56 7.97 -6.08 -8.07
CA PHE A 56 6.63 -5.54 -8.32
C PHE A 56 6.25 -4.48 -7.27
N LEU A 57 6.15 -4.85 -6.00
CA LEU A 57 5.58 -3.95 -4.98
C LEU A 57 6.48 -2.75 -4.71
N LEU A 58 7.76 -2.96 -4.36
CA LEU A 58 8.67 -1.87 -3.99
C LEU A 58 8.94 -0.90 -5.15
N PRO A 59 9.30 -1.34 -6.36
CA PRO A 59 9.56 -0.43 -7.46
C PRO A 59 8.31 0.39 -7.81
N ALA A 60 7.13 -0.24 -7.84
CA ALA A 60 5.89 0.46 -8.13
C ALA A 60 5.55 1.49 -7.05
N CYS A 61 5.61 1.13 -5.76
CA CYS A 61 5.25 2.04 -4.68
C CYS A 61 6.26 3.20 -4.54
N ILE A 62 7.55 2.94 -4.70
CA ILE A 62 8.59 3.98 -4.68
C ILE A 62 8.41 4.93 -5.86
N TYR A 63 8.21 4.40 -7.06
CA TYR A 63 7.98 5.20 -8.26
C TYR A 63 6.71 6.05 -8.13
N LEU A 64 5.62 5.48 -7.63
CA LEU A 64 4.37 6.21 -7.39
C LEU A 64 4.53 7.29 -6.31
N THR A 65 5.29 7.03 -5.25
CA THR A 65 5.61 8.03 -4.23
C THR A 65 6.34 9.21 -4.85
N TRP A 66 7.37 8.94 -5.65
CA TRP A 66 8.14 9.97 -6.35
C TRP A 66 7.28 10.75 -7.34
N LEU A 67 6.43 10.06 -8.11
CA LEU A 67 5.53 10.67 -9.08
C LEU A 67 4.48 11.55 -8.41
N CYS A 68 3.94 11.16 -7.25
CA CYS A 68 2.90 11.90 -6.54
C CYS A 68 3.44 13.14 -5.81
N TRP A 69 4.72 13.16 -5.43
CA TRP A 69 5.34 14.28 -4.74
C TRP A 69 5.12 15.65 -5.41
N PRO A 70 5.43 15.84 -6.72
CA PRO A 70 5.20 17.13 -7.38
C PRO A 70 3.72 17.52 -7.42
N PHE A 71 2.79 16.58 -7.53
CA PHE A 71 1.35 16.88 -7.49
C PHE A 71 0.94 17.49 -6.15
N PHE A 72 1.46 16.95 -5.05
CA PHE A 72 1.26 17.52 -3.72
C PHE A 72 1.94 18.89 -3.60
N ALA A 73 3.23 18.98 -3.95
CA ALA A 73 4.03 20.20 -3.77
C ALA A 73 3.44 21.40 -4.52
N ILE A 74 3.02 21.21 -5.77
CA ILE A 74 2.38 22.25 -6.58
C ILE A 74 1.04 22.67 -5.95
N SER A 75 0.21 21.70 -5.57
CA SER A 75 -1.10 21.94 -4.94
C SER A 75 -0.99 22.73 -3.64
N TYR A 76 0.02 22.41 -2.83
CA TYR A 76 0.30 23.09 -1.57
C TYR A 76 0.77 24.53 -1.80
N GLN A 77 1.71 24.74 -2.72
CA GLN A 77 2.24 26.08 -3.02
C GLN A 77 1.20 27.00 -3.65
N GLN A 78 0.34 26.47 -4.50
CA GLN A 78 -0.70 27.26 -5.19
C GLN A 78 -1.96 27.44 -4.35
N GLY A 79 -2.07 26.79 -3.19
CA GLY A 79 -3.30 26.80 -2.40
C GLY A 79 -4.50 26.27 -3.19
N GLU A 80 -4.33 25.17 -3.93
CA GLU A 80 -5.33 24.66 -4.86
C GLU A 80 -6.64 24.31 -4.16
N ILE A 81 -7.74 24.88 -4.65
CA ILE A 81 -9.11 24.64 -4.18
C ILE A 81 -9.90 23.95 -5.29
N SER A 82 -10.79 23.04 -4.91
CA SER A 82 -11.73 22.39 -5.83
C SER A 82 -12.59 23.42 -6.58
N GLY A 83 -12.72 23.26 -7.90
CA GLY A 83 -13.57 24.13 -8.73
C GLY A 83 -15.09 23.95 -8.50
N ASN A 84 -15.50 23.02 -7.65
CA ASN A 84 -16.90 22.82 -7.30
C ASN A 84 -17.42 23.93 -6.36
N ALA A 85 -18.73 24.16 -6.38
CA ALA A 85 -19.36 25.12 -5.47
C ALA A 85 -19.19 24.73 -3.99
N GLY A 86 -18.41 25.52 -3.25
CA GLY A 86 -18.00 25.21 -1.87
C GLY A 86 -16.90 24.15 -1.76
N GLY A 87 -16.05 24.08 -2.78
CA GLY A 87 -14.98 23.11 -2.92
C GLY A 87 -13.90 23.15 -1.83
N LEU A 88 -13.34 21.98 -1.53
CA LEU A 88 -12.30 21.81 -0.51
C LEU A 88 -10.90 22.06 -1.05
N ILE A 89 -9.98 22.34 -0.13
CA ILE A 89 -8.55 22.43 -0.41
C ILE A 89 -8.04 21.06 -0.88
N ARG A 90 -7.23 21.01 -1.94
CA ARG A 90 -6.81 19.78 -2.63
C ARG A 90 -5.53 19.15 -2.11
N TRP A 91 -4.64 19.92 -1.52
CA TRP A 91 -3.35 19.38 -1.07
C TRP A 91 -3.47 18.26 -0.02
N PRO A 92 -4.45 18.20 0.91
CA PRO A 92 -4.52 17.13 1.91
C PRO A 92 -4.68 15.75 1.29
N VAL A 93 -5.55 15.60 0.28
CA VAL A 93 -5.75 14.30 -0.38
C VAL A 93 -4.52 13.88 -1.20
N LYS A 94 -3.84 14.85 -1.83
CA LYS A 94 -2.59 14.58 -2.57
C LYS A 94 -1.46 14.19 -1.63
N LEU A 95 -1.39 14.79 -0.44
CA LEU A 95 -0.45 14.40 0.60
C LEU A 95 -0.73 12.98 1.11
N ILE A 96 -2.00 12.63 1.33
CA ILE A 96 -2.40 11.28 1.74
C ILE A 96 -1.95 10.24 0.72
N LEU A 97 -2.03 10.55 -0.58
CA LEU A 97 -1.56 9.67 -1.64
C LEU A 97 -0.04 9.43 -1.54
N VAL A 98 0.74 10.50 -1.40
CA VAL A 98 2.20 10.43 -1.19
C VAL A 98 2.53 9.63 0.06
N ALA A 99 1.89 9.96 1.19
CA ALA A 99 2.13 9.31 2.47
C ALA A 99 1.75 7.82 2.44
N GLY A 100 0.65 7.47 1.79
CA GLY A 100 0.19 6.09 1.65
C GLY A 100 1.16 5.21 0.87
N PHE A 101 1.63 5.66 -0.30
CA PHE A 101 2.63 4.90 -1.07
C PHE A 101 3.98 4.84 -0.36
N ALA A 102 4.38 5.92 0.33
CA ALA A 102 5.59 5.91 1.15
C ALA A 102 5.50 4.88 2.29
N LEU A 103 4.39 4.87 3.04
CA LEU A 103 4.15 3.90 4.10
C LEU A 103 4.06 2.47 3.58
N LEU A 104 3.41 2.25 2.45
CA LEU A 104 3.34 0.94 1.81
C LEU A 104 4.73 0.45 1.37
N SER A 105 5.57 1.36 0.86
CA SER A 105 6.97 1.06 0.52
C SER A 105 7.77 0.67 1.76
N LEU A 106 7.66 1.43 2.85
CA LEU A 106 8.31 1.13 4.13
C LEU A 106 7.86 -0.22 4.69
N GLN A 107 6.56 -0.50 4.63
CA GLN A 107 6.03 -1.80 5.04
C GLN A 107 6.56 -2.93 4.14
N GLY A 108 6.63 -2.71 2.82
CA GLY A 108 7.22 -3.65 1.88
C GLY A 108 8.69 -4.00 2.20
N VAL A 109 9.48 -3.00 2.61
CA VAL A 109 10.86 -3.22 3.06
C VAL A 109 10.89 -4.04 4.35
N SER A 110 10.04 -3.73 5.32
CA SER A 110 9.90 -4.52 6.55
C SER A 110 9.55 -5.98 6.25
N GLU A 111 8.57 -6.23 5.37
CA GLU A 111 8.18 -7.58 4.97
C GLU A 111 9.32 -8.32 4.26
N LEU A 112 10.07 -7.63 3.40
CA LEU A 112 11.24 -8.18 2.70
C LEU A 112 12.33 -8.64 3.69
N ILE A 113 12.67 -7.79 4.67
CA ILE A 113 13.67 -8.12 5.71
C ILE A 113 13.26 -9.37 6.48
N LYS A 114 11.99 -9.46 6.90
CA LYS A 114 11.47 -10.64 7.61
C LYS A 114 11.62 -11.91 6.77
N ARG A 115 11.31 -11.86 5.48
CA ARG A 115 11.40 -13.04 4.59
C ARG A 115 12.84 -13.49 4.35
N ILE A 116 13.78 -12.55 4.24
CA ILE A 116 15.22 -12.87 4.20
C ILE A 116 15.67 -13.50 5.53
N ALA A 117 15.22 -12.97 6.67
CA ALA A 117 15.49 -13.55 7.99
C ALA A 117 14.89 -14.97 8.15
N ALA A 118 13.76 -15.24 7.50
CA ALA A 118 13.16 -16.57 7.48
C ALA A 118 13.96 -17.57 6.65
N LEU A 119 14.52 -17.15 5.50
CA LEU A 119 15.41 -18.01 4.69
C LEU A 119 16.71 -18.38 5.41
N THR A 120 17.24 -17.49 6.25
CA THR A 120 18.44 -17.73 7.06
C THR A 120 18.17 -18.59 8.29
N GLY A 121 16.91 -18.95 8.57
CA GLY A 121 16.51 -19.74 9.73
C GLY A 121 16.46 -18.95 11.03
N THR A 122 16.58 -17.62 10.97
CA THR A 122 16.56 -16.74 12.16
C THR A 122 15.16 -16.59 12.74
N ILE A 123 14.13 -16.60 11.88
CA ILE A 123 12.73 -16.50 12.27
C ILE A 123 11.87 -17.52 11.53
N ARG A 124 10.79 -17.98 12.15
CA ARG A 124 9.78 -18.82 11.49
C ARG A 124 8.59 -17.95 11.11
N ILE A 125 8.33 -17.82 9.82
CA ILE A 125 7.12 -17.15 9.31
C ILE A 125 6.04 -18.21 9.16
N ASP A 126 4.86 -17.93 9.69
CA ASP A 126 3.70 -18.77 9.46
C ASP A 126 3.20 -18.57 8.01
N THR A 127 3.37 -19.60 7.19
CA THR A 127 2.91 -19.68 5.81
C THR A 127 1.67 -20.57 5.68
N THR A 128 1.01 -20.87 6.80
CA THR A 128 -0.21 -21.66 6.83
C THR A 128 -1.26 -20.98 5.98
N TYR A 129 -1.67 -21.69 4.94
CA TYR A 129 -2.74 -21.29 4.06
C TYR A 129 -4.00 -22.01 4.53
N GLU A 130 -4.92 -21.27 5.12
CA GLU A 130 -6.27 -21.77 5.34
C GLU A 130 -7.07 -21.59 4.06
N LYS A 131 -7.40 -22.71 3.41
CA LYS A 131 -8.27 -22.68 2.24
C LYS A 131 -9.63 -22.14 2.70
N PRO A 132 -10.21 -21.13 2.02
CA PRO A 132 -11.54 -20.66 2.36
C PRO A 132 -12.51 -21.83 2.22
N LEU A 133 -13.24 -22.13 3.31
CA LEU A 133 -14.31 -23.11 3.32
C LEU A 133 -15.44 -22.55 2.45
N GLN A 134 -15.44 -22.92 1.17
CA GLN A 134 -16.57 -22.73 0.27
C GLN A 134 -17.54 -23.89 0.41
#